data_AF-A0A920MAF4-F1
#
_entry.id   AF-A0A920MAF4-F1
#
_cell.length_a   1.000
_cell.length_b   1.000
_cell.length_c   1.000
_cell.angle_alpha   90.00
_cell.angle_beta   90.00
_cell.angle_gamma   90.00
#
_symmetry.space_group_name_H-M   'P 1'
#
loop_
_entity.id
_entity.type
_entity.pdbx_description
1 polymer ?
#
loop_
_entity_poly.entity_id
_entity_poly.type
_entity_poly.pdbx_seq_one_letter_code
_entity_poly.pdbx_strand_id
1 'polypeptide(L)'
;MKIISDEAKDNNSKVTGITMESLHNLELTNPRIDDLVVTHSLLERKDEFMKRSDAFLVLPGGVGSLDELAEILASNQLGIINKPVGLLNTDGYYDYLIAWFEKAVDEGFITQANLDELIITDNCEEMVERILEEKSESSKDWKGRLGFNFLFPKIKIPTQIISTLLALKKFGQDIEP
;
A
#
# COMPACT_ATOMS: atom_id res chain seq x y z
N MET A 1 -8.53 8.95 11.83
CA MET A 1 -9.22 9.60 10.69
C MET A 1 -10.69 9.73 11.03
N LYS A 2 -11.25 10.94 11.13
CA LYS A 2 -12.59 11.19 11.69
C LYS A 2 -13.70 11.29 10.64
N ILE A 3 -13.44 12.02 9.55
CA ILE A 3 -14.45 12.35 8.53
C ILE A 3 -15.08 11.08 7.94
N ILE A 4 -14.26 10.17 7.40
CA ILE A 4 -14.76 8.95 6.75
C ILE A 4 -15.52 8.04 7.72
N SER A 5 -15.03 7.90 8.96
CA SER A 5 -15.70 7.07 9.96
C SER A 5 -17.01 7.70 10.42
N ASP A 6 -17.07 9.03 10.56
CA ASP A 6 -18.30 9.72 10.94
C ASP A 6 -19.36 9.59 9.85
N GLU A 7 -18.97 9.83 8.59
CA GLU A 7 -19.87 9.70 7.45
C GLU A 7 -20.41 8.26 7.32
N ALA A 8 -19.55 7.26 7.51
CA ALA A 8 -19.98 5.87 7.55
C ALA A 8 -21.00 5.61 8.67
N LYS A 9 -20.77 6.17 9.87
CA LYS A 9 -21.71 6.06 11.00
C LYS A 9 -23.02 6.80 10.74
N ASP A 10 -22.98 7.97 10.12
CA ASP A 10 -24.16 8.76 9.75
C ASP A 10 -25.02 8.02 8.71
N ASN A 11 -24.41 7.16 7.90
CA ASN A 11 -25.07 6.26 6.96
C ASN A 11 -25.33 4.85 7.52
N ASN A 12 -25.32 4.67 8.85
CA ASN A 12 -25.59 3.40 9.56
C ASN A 12 -24.67 2.23 9.18
N SER A 13 -23.48 2.51 8.66
CA SER A 13 -22.46 1.48 8.45
C SER A 13 -21.83 1.06 9.78
N LYS A 14 -21.41 -0.21 9.84
CA LYS A 14 -20.58 -0.70 10.94
C LYS A 14 -19.12 -0.26 10.72
N VAL A 15 -18.50 0.32 11.73
CA VAL A 15 -17.13 0.82 11.67
C VAL A 15 -16.27 0.16 12.75
N THR A 16 -15.19 -0.48 12.31
CA THR A 16 -14.16 -1.05 13.19
C THR A 16 -12.88 -0.21 13.05
N GLY A 17 -12.41 0.36 14.15
CA GLY A 17 -11.10 0.99 14.21
C GLY A 17 -10.02 -0.02 14.57
N ILE A 18 -8.82 0.11 14.00
CA ILE A 18 -7.64 -0.66 14.37
C ILE A 18 -6.53 0.34 14.68
N THR A 19 -6.01 0.35 15.90
CA THR A 19 -5.05 1.33 16.39
C THR A 19 -3.94 0.67 17.18
N MET A 20 -2.83 1.38 17.37
CA MET A 20 -1.82 1.00 18.35
C MET A 20 -2.18 1.52 19.74
N GLU A 21 -1.77 0.78 20.78
CA GLU A 21 -1.89 1.19 22.18
C GLU A 21 -1.27 2.57 22.44
N SER A 22 -0.11 2.86 21.84
CA SER A 22 0.54 4.17 21.95
C SER A 22 -0.31 5.33 21.41
N LEU A 23 -1.12 5.11 20.39
CA LEU A 23 -2.03 6.12 19.81
C LEU A 23 -3.37 6.16 20.55
N HIS A 24 -3.84 5.01 21.02
CA HIS A 24 -5.07 4.92 21.81
C HIS A 24 -4.94 5.68 23.14
N ASN A 25 -3.79 5.55 23.81
CA ASN A 25 -3.48 6.25 25.06
C ASN A 25 -3.39 7.79 24.89
N LEU A 26 -3.32 8.28 23.66
CA LEU A 26 -3.39 9.70 23.31
C LEU A 26 -4.82 10.16 22.98
N GLU A 27 -5.82 9.30 23.18
CA GLU A 27 -7.25 9.56 22.90
C GLU A 27 -7.53 9.96 21.44
N LEU A 28 -6.68 9.50 20.50
CA LEU A 28 -6.81 9.80 19.07
C LEU A 28 -7.83 8.92 18.33
N THR A 29 -8.54 8.04 19.04
CA THR A 29 -9.55 7.15 18.49
C THR A 29 -10.91 7.83 18.39
N ASN A 30 -11.63 7.60 17.29
CA ASN A 30 -12.98 8.14 17.13
C ASN A 30 -13.96 7.42 18.09
N PRO A 31 -14.64 8.11 19.01
CA PRO A 31 -15.55 7.48 19.97
C PRO A 31 -16.86 6.96 19.37
N ARG A 32 -17.17 7.29 18.10
CA ARG A 32 -18.41 6.89 17.43
C ARG A 32 -18.35 5.49 16.78
N ILE A 33 -17.18 4.86 16.72
CA ILE A 33 -17.00 3.56 16.06
C ILE A 33 -17.62 2.43 16.89
N ASP A 34 -17.99 1.33 16.23
CA ASP A 34 -18.68 0.20 16.86
C ASP A 34 -17.72 -0.73 17.60
N ASP A 35 -16.57 -1.00 16.97
CA ASP A 35 -15.55 -1.90 17.49
C ASP A 35 -14.17 -1.21 17.40
N LEU A 36 -13.30 -1.52 18.37
CA LEU A 36 -11.92 -1.07 18.38
C LEU A 36 -10.98 -2.24 18.67
N VAL A 37 -10.02 -2.45 17.78
CA VAL A 37 -8.90 -3.37 17.97
C VAL A 37 -7.68 -2.54 18.34
N VAL A 38 -7.10 -2.83 19.51
CA VAL A 38 -5.88 -2.19 20.00
C VAL A 38 -4.73 -3.19 19.89
N THR A 39 -3.68 -2.82 19.17
CA THR A 39 -2.48 -3.64 18.97
C THR A 39 -1.27 -3.06 19.70
N HIS A 40 -0.27 -3.90 19.99
CA HIS A 40 0.93 -3.47 20.72
C HIS A 40 2.06 -2.98 19.81
N SER A 41 1.97 -3.26 18.50
CA SER A 41 2.95 -2.80 17.51
C SER A 41 2.31 -2.36 16.19
N LEU A 42 3.08 -1.63 15.38
CA LEU A 42 2.65 -1.23 14.04
C LEU A 42 2.49 -2.44 13.12
N LEU A 43 3.41 -3.41 13.19
CA LEU A 43 3.35 -4.63 12.37
C LEU A 43 2.10 -5.46 12.70
N GLU A 44 1.78 -5.61 13.99
CA GLU A 44 0.54 -6.25 14.41
C GLU A 44 -0.70 -5.49 13.94
N ARG A 45 -0.68 -4.14 13.99
CA ARG A 45 -1.77 -3.30 13.44
C ARG A 45 -1.99 -3.60 11.96
N LYS A 46 -0.88 -3.65 11.20
CA LYS A 46 -0.88 -3.92 9.77
C LYS A 46 -1.45 -5.30 9.46
N ASP A 47 -0.99 -6.31 10.19
CA ASP A 47 -1.46 -7.69 10.07
C ASP A 47 -2.96 -7.83 10.37
N GLU A 48 -3.46 -7.18 11.44
CA GLU A 48 -4.88 -7.20 11.79
C GLU A 48 -5.78 -6.57 10.71
N PHE A 49 -5.43 -5.40 10.16
CA PHE A 49 -6.26 -4.82 9.11
C PHE A 49 -6.19 -5.63 7.81
N MET A 50 -5.02 -6.18 7.45
CA MET A 50 -4.88 -7.04 6.28
C MET A 50 -5.72 -8.32 6.39
N LYS A 51 -5.79 -8.94 7.58
CA LYS A 51 -6.61 -10.13 7.82
C LYS A 51 -8.11 -9.84 7.74
N ARG A 52 -8.55 -8.70 8.30
CA ARG A 52 -9.97 -8.35 8.43
C ARG A 52 -10.59 -7.73 7.19
N SER A 53 -9.78 -7.15 6.31
CA SER A 53 -10.26 -6.44 5.13
C SER A 53 -10.44 -7.38 3.95
N ASP A 54 -11.47 -7.20 3.14
CA ASP A 54 -11.63 -7.95 1.88
C ASP A 54 -11.01 -7.23 0.68
N ALA A 55 -10.85 -5.92 0.78
CA ALA A 55 -10.25 -5.03 -0.21
C ALA A 55 -9.68 -3.81 0.53
N PHE A 56 -8.86 -3.03 -0.16
CA PHE A 56 -8.25 -1.82 0.38
C PHE A 56 -8.54 -0.63 -0.52
N LEU A 57 -8.87 0.51 0.08
CA LEU A 57 -9.06 1.78 -0.61
C LEU A 57 -8.20 2.83 0.06
N VAL A 58 -7.26 3.39 -0.69
CA VAL A 58 -6.35 4.44 -0.25
C VAL A 58 -6.91 5.79 -0.69
N LEU A 59 -7.26 6.60 0.29
CA LEU A 59 -7.69 7.99 0.12
C LEU A 59 -6.49 8.93 0.27
N PRO A 60 -6.59 10.20 -0.20
CA PRO A 60 -5.55 11.21 0.00
C PRO A 60 -5.02 11.26 1.43
N GLY A 61 -3.71 11.06 1.56
CA GLY A 61 -3.05 10.92 2.85
C GLY A 61 -1.53 11.12 2.77
N GLY A 62 -0.89 11.09 3.93
CA GLY A 62 0.55 11.33 4.07
C GLY A 62 1.38 10.05 4.11
N VAL A 63 2.52 10.13 4.79
CA VAL A 63 3.51 9.02 4.91
C VAL A 63 2.89 7.72 5.40
N GLY A 64 1.96 7.78 6.37
CA GLY A 64 1.29 6.59 6.89
C GLY A 64 0.46 5.85 5.83
N SER A 65 -0.27 6.59 4.98
CA SER A 65 -1.07 6.01 3.89
C SER A 65 -0.18 5.39 2.82
N LEU A 66 0.96 6.01 2.52
CA LEU A 66 1.94 5.46 1.57
C LEU A 66 2.61 4.20 2.12
N ASP A 67 2.96 4.17 3.41
CA ASP A 67 3.53 3.01 4.10
C ASP A 67 2.56 1.81 4.07
N GLU A 68 1.27 2.05 4.31
CA GLU A 68 0.24 1.00 4.21
C GLU A 68 0.04 0.53 2.77
N LEU A 69 -0.03 1.45 1.80
CA LEU A 69 -0.14 1.09 0.38
C LEU A 69 1.02 0.20 -0.06
N ALA A 70 2.27 0.57 0.27
CA ALA A 70 3.45 -0.19 -0.08
C ALA A 70 3.44 -1.60 0.54
N GLU A 71 3.01 -1.74 1.79
CA GLU A 71 2.89 -3.03 2.47
C GLU A 71 1.85 -3.95 1.78
N ILE A 72 0.69 -3.40 1.43
CA ILE A 72 -0.38 -4.14 0.77
C ILE A 72 0.06 -4.60 -0.62
N LEU A 73 0.68 -3.70 -1.40
CA LEU A 73 1.20 -4.03 -2.73
C LEU A 73 2.28 -5.12 -2.66
N ALA A 74 3.23 -5.02 -1.73
CA ALA A 74 4.25 -6.05 -1.54
C ALA A 74 3.63 -7.39 -1.11
N SER A 75 2.63 -7.36 -0.24
CA SER A 75 1.92 -8.56 0.24
C SER A 75 1.10 -9.22 -0.87
N ASN A 76 0.46 -8.45 -1.75
CA ASN A 76 -0.16 -8.96 -2.98
C ASN A 76 0.91 -9.52 -3.91
N GLN A 77 2.00 -8.80 -4.18
CA GLN A 77 3.09 -9.28 -5.05
C GLN A 77 3.63 -10.65 -4.62
N LEU A 78 3.74 -10.89 -3.31
CA LEU A 78 4.23 -12.15 -2.73
C LEU A 78 3.12 -13.21 -2.54
N GLY A 79 1.87 -12.89 -2.89
CA GLY A 79 0.72 -13.79 -2.72
C GLY A 79 0.33 -14.06 -1.27
N ILE A 80 0.85 -13.30 -0.30
CA ILE A 80 0.50 -13.38 1.13
C ILE A 80 -0.99 -13.03 1.30
N ILE A 81 -1.42 -12.00 0.57
CA ILE A 81 -2.81 -11.67 0.33
C ILE A 81 -3.06 -11.67 -1.19
N ASN A 82 -4.32 -11.71 -1.58
CA ASN A 82 -4.78 -11.60 -2.97
C ASN A 82 -6.08 -10.81 -2.95
N LYS A 83 -5.98 -9.51 -2.69
CA LYS A 83 -7.14 -8.64 -2.42
C LYS A 83 -7.07 -7.37 -3.28
N PRO A 84 -8.20 -6.86 -3.81
CA PRO A 84 -8.21 -5.64 -4.60
C PRO A 84 -7.66 -4.44 -3.82
N VAL A 85 -6.93 -3.58 -4.51
CA VAL A 85 -6.33 -2.36 -3.95
C VAL A 85 -6.68 -1.18 -4.84
N GLY A 86 -7.39 -0.22 -4.28
CA GLY A 86 -7.75 1.04 -4.94
C GLY A 86 -6.92 2.21 -4.44
N LEU A 87 -6.48 3.08 -5.35
CA LEU A 87 -5.90 4.39 -5.10
C LEU A 87 -6.81 5.45 -5.70
N LEU A 88 -7.55 6.16 -4.84
CA LEU A 88 -8.49 7.19 -5.29
C LEU A 88 -7.73 8.50 -5.54
N ASN A 89 -7.56 8.86 -6.81
CA ASN A 89 -6.78 10.02 -7.24
C ASN A 89 -7.62 11.31 -7.33
N THR A 90 -8.32 11.65 -6.26
CA THR A 90 -9.17 12.86 -6.23
C THR A 90 -8.34 14.12 -6.44
N ASP A 91 -8.80 15.01 -7.32
CA ASP A 91 -8.14 16.28 -7.68
C ASP A 91 -6.66 16.15 -8.10
N GLY A 92 -6.26 14.99 -8.62
CA GLY A 92 -4.88 14.71 -9.03
C GLY A 92 -3.88 14.60 -7.87
N TYR A 93 -4.36 14.36 -6.63
CA TYR A 93 -3.51 14.29 -5.43
C TYR A 93 -2.32 13.33 -5.56
N TYR A 94 -2.52 12.21 -6.27
CA TYR A 94 -1.54 11.15 -6.47
C TYR A 94 -0.85 11.18 -7.85
N ASP A 95 -1.03 12.21 -8.68
CA ASP A 95 -0.44 12.26 -10.04
C ASP A 95 1.06 11.96 -10.06
N TYR A 96 1.83 12.55 -9.14
CA TYR A 96 3.27 12.32 -9.07
C TYR A 96 3.63 10.92 -8.54
N LEU A 97 2.79 10.32 -7.71
CA LEU A 97 2.99 8.95 -7.23
C LEU A 97 2.70 7.96 -8.36
N ILE A 98 1.65 8.20 -9.14
CA ILE A 98 1.30 7.40 -10.32
C ILE A 98 2.43 7.48 -11.35
N ALA A 99 2.91 8.68 -11.66
CA ALA A 99 4.06 8.87 -12.55
C ALA A 99 5.34 8.18 -12.03
N TRP A 100 5.52 8.09 -10.70
CA TRP A 100 6.63 7.32 -10.12
C TRP A 100 6.47 5.82 -10.35
N PHE A 101 5.26 5.26 -10.20
CA PHE A 101 5.00 3.86 -10.50
C PHE A 101 5.25 3.55 -11.97
N GLU A 102 4.75 4.37 -12.89
CA GLU A 102 5.00 4.25 -14.34
C GLU A 102 6.51 4.25 -14.63
N LYS A 103 7.24 5.21 -14.04
CA LYS A 103 8.70 5.28 -14.19
C LYS A 103 9.41 4.04 -13.64
N ALA A 104 8.96 3.51 -12.51
CA ALA A 104 9.53 2.31 -11.90
C ALA A 104 9.26 1.06 -12.74
N VAL A 105 8.13 1.00 -13.44
CA VAL A 105 7.84 -0.03 -14.44
C VAL A 105 8.76 0.11 -15.65
N ASP A 106 8.89 1.31 -16.21
CA ASP A 106 9.77 1.60 -17.36
C ASP A 106 11.24 1.22 -17.10
N GLU A 107 11.73 1.47 -15.88
CA GLU A 107 13.10 1.14 -15.47
C GLU A 107 13.26 -0.33 -15.01
N GLY A 108 12.17 -1.10 -14.96
CA GLY A 108 12.16 -2.53 -14.65
C GLY A 108 12.28 -2.86 -13.16
N PHE A 109 11.98 -1.91 -12.27
CA PHE A 109 11.92 -2.13 -10.81
C PHE A 109 10.57 -2.70 -10.37
N ILE A 110 9.50 -2.39 -11.09
CA ILE A 110 8.14 -2.90 -10.88
C ILE A 110 7.69 -3.61 -12.16
N THR A 111 6.94 -4.70 -12.04
CA THR A 111 6.35 -5.37 -13.20
C THR A 111 5.08 -4.64 -13.63
N GLN A 112 4.75 -4.62 -14.92
CA GLN A 112 3.46 -4.06 -15.37
C GLN A 112 2.29 -4.75 -14.67
N ALA A 113 2.37 -6.07 -14.46
CA ALA A 113 1.37 -6.83 -13.73
C ALA A 113 1.14 -6.31 -12.29
N ASN A 114 2.17 -5.84 -11.58
CA ASN A 114 1.98 -5.24 -10.25
C ASN A 114 1.27 -3.89 -10.31
N LEU A 115 1.53 -3.09 -11.35
CA LEU A 115 0.86 -1.80 -11.53
C LEU A 115 -0.60 -1.98 -11.95
N ASP A 116 -0.88 -2.95 -12.83
CA ASP A 116 -2.23 -3.26 -13.32
C ASP A 116 -3.18 -3.73 -12.19
N GLU A 117 -2.62 -4.30 -11.10
CA GLU A 117 -3.39 -4.70 -9.90
C GLU A 117 -3.77 -3.53 -8.98
N LEU A 118 -3.22 -2.34 -9.21
CA LEU A 118 -3.62 -1.13 -8.49
C LEU A 118 -4.73 -0.44 -9.28
N ILE A 119 -5.96 -0.52 -8.79
CA ILE A 119 -7.08 0.22 -9.35
C ILE A 119 -6.84 1.71 -9.09
N ILE A 120 -6.66 2.50 -10.14
CA ILE A 120 -6.47 3.95 -10.06
C ILE A 120 -7.62 4.62 -10.82
N THR A 121 -8.38 5.45 -10.12
CA THR A 121 -9.42 6.31 -10.69
C THR A 121 -9.64 7.52 -9.76
N ASP A 122 -10.13 8.62 -10.31
CA ASP A 122 -10.58 9.79 -9.54
C ASP A 122 -12.09 9.72 -9.23
N ASN A 123 -12.80 8.70 -9.75
CA ASN A 123 -14.23 8.51 -9.62
C ASN A 123 -14.56 7.48 -8.53
N CYS A 124 -15.36 7.89 -7.53
CA CYS A 124 -15.74 7.02 -6.41
C CYS A 124 -16.65 5.85 -6.81
N GLU A 125 -17.57 6.05 -7.76
CA GLU A 125 -18.52 5.01 -8.20
C GLU A 125 -17.75 3.93 -8.96
N GLU A 126 -16.93 4.34 -9.93
CA GLU A 126 -16.05 3.44 -10.69
C GLU A 126 -15.11 2.67 -9.75
N MET A 127 -14.53 3.34 -8.75
CA MET A 127 -13.65 2.69 -7.77
C MET A 127 -14.35 1.54 -7.04
N VAL A 128 -15.58 1.76 -6.58
CA VAL A 128 -16.36 0.74 -5.87
C VAL A 128 -16.73 -0.40 -6.82
N GLU A 129 -17.18 -0.09 -8.03
CA GLU A 129 -17.50 -1.11 -9.05
C GLU A 129 -16.31 -2.02 -9.32
N ARG A 130 -15.13 -1.44 -9.63
CA ARG A 130 -13.91 -2.20 -9.92
C ARG A 130 -13.43 -3.04 -8.74
N ILE A 131 -13.49 -2.53 -7.51
CA ILE A 131 -13.13 -3.31 -6.31
C ILE A 131 -14.05 -4.52 -6.16
N LEU A 132 -15.35 -4.37 -6.41
CA LEU A 132 -16.31 -5.47 -6.30
C LEU A 132 -16.12 -6.52 -7.40
N GLU A 133 -15.82 -6.09 -8.63
CA GLU A 133 -15.51 -6.98 -9.75
C GLU A 133 -14.24 -7.78 -9.51
N GLU A 134 -13.13 -7.14 -9.18
CA GLU A 134 -11.85 -7.83 -8.93
C GLU A 134 -11.91 -8.78 -7.74
N LYS A 135 -12.69 -8.45 -6.69
CA LYS A 135 -12.94 -9.36 -5.56
C LYS A 135 -13.60 -10.66 -6.02
N SER A 136 -14.45 -10.62 -7.05
CA SER A 136 -15.09 -11.80 -7.63
C SER A 136 -14.14 -12.64 -8.48
N GLU A 137 -13.11 -12.02 -9.04
CA GLU A 137 -12.21 -12.62 -10.03
C GLU A 137 -10.84 -13.04 -9.48
N SER A 138 -10.52 -12.69 -8.23
CA SER A 138 -9.19 -12.88 -7.64
C SER A 138 -8.67 -14.32 -7.82
N SER A 139 -7.84 -14.48 -8.85
CA SER A 139 -7.17 -15.72 -9.26
C SER A 139 -5.94 -15.96 -8.38
N LYS A 140 -5.62 -17.23 -8.11
CA LYS A 140 -4.50 -17.63 -7.23
C LYS A 140 -3.12 -17.55 -7.89
N ASP A 141 -3.01 -17.14 -9.16
CA ASP A 141 -1.74 -17.13 -9.89
C ASP A 141 -0.92 -15.85 -9.69
N TRP A 142 -0.57 -15.59 -8.44
CA TRP A 142 0.26 -14.45 -8.04
C TRP A 142 1.69 -14.52 -8.62
N LYS A 143 2.12 -15.65 -9.19
CA LYS A 143 3.48 -15.84 -9.73
C LYS A 143 3.77 -14.92 -10.91
N GLY A 144 2.75 -14.49 -11.65
CA GLY A 144 2.89 -13.48 -12.71
C GLY A 144 3.48 -12.16 -12.19
N ARG A 145 3.17 -11.79 -10.94
CA ARG A 145 3.63 -10.58 -10.24
C ARG A 145 5.13 -10.56 -9.99
N LEU A 146 5.70 -11.73 -9.72
CA LEU A 146 7.15 -11.89 -9.52
C LEU A 146 7.94 -11.77 -10.82
N GLY A 147 7.27 -11.81 -11.97
CA GLY A 147 7.91 -11.66 -13.26
C GLY A 147 8.95 -12.74 -13.53
N PHE A 148 8.73 -14.01 -13.15
CA PHE A 148 9.70 -15.11 -13.29
C PHE A 148 10.30 -15.34 -14.69
N ASN A 149 9.77 -14.68 -15.74
CA ASN A 149 10.44 -14.56 -17.04
C ASN A 149 11.66 -13.62 -17.04
N PHE A 150 11.92 -12.92 -15.94
CA PHE A 150 13.10 -12.11 -15.67
C PHE A 150 14.15 -12.94 -14.91
N LEU A 151 14.86 -13.81 -15.64
CA LEU A 151 16.24 -14.13 -15.30
C LEU A 151 17.05 -12.82 -15.47
N PHE A 152 17.09 -12.02 -14.40
CA PHE A 152 17.75 -10.71 -14.30
C PHE A 152 17.27 -9.68 -15.35
N PRO A 153 16.32 -8.79 -15.01
CA PRO A 153 16.13 -7.58 -15.81
C PRO A 153 17.49 -6.92 -15.93
N LYS A 154 17.84 -6.41 -17.11
CA LYS A 154 18.90 -5.40 -17.23
C LYS A 154 18.38 -4.13 -16.55
N ILE A 155 18.27 -4.15 -15.22
CA ILE A 155 18.03 -2.96 -14.42
C ILE A 155 19.16 -2.03 -14.82
N LYS A 156 18.80 -0.92 -15.46
CA LYS A 156 19.76 0.13 -15.80
C LYS A 156 20.07 0.85 -14.50
N ILE A 157 20.93 0.27 -13.67
CA ILE A 157 21.44 0.95 -12.48
C ILE A 157 22.27 2.13 -13.01
N PRO A 158 21.84 3.39 -12.81
CA PRO A 158 22.60 4.54 -13.27
C PRO A 158 24.01 4.48 -12.68
N THR A 159 25.02 4.84 -13.46
CA THR A 159 26.43 4.80 -13.05
C THR A 159 26.67 5.55 -11.73
N GLN A 160 25.89 6.62 -11.48
CA GLN A 160 25.91 7.37 -10.22
C GLN A 160 25.52 6.53 -9.00
N ILE A 161 24.56 5.60 -9.10
CA ILE A 161 24.20 4.69 -8.00
C ILE A 161 25.38 3.77 -7.66
N ILE A 162 26.05 3.23 -8.69
CA ILE A 162 27.25 2.39 -8.50
C ILE A 162 28.37 3.21 -7.85
N SER A 163 28.60 4.44 -8.32
CA SER A 163 29.58 5.34 -7.72
C SER A 163 29.27 5.66 -6.26
N THR A 164 28.00 5.90 -5.91
CA THR A 164 27.56 6.11 -4.52
C THR A 164 27.80 4.86 -3.66
N LEU A 165 27.45 3.67 -4.15
CA LEU A 165 27.72 2.41 -3.42
C LEU A 165 29.22 2.19 -3.17
N LEU A 166 30.06 2.50 -4.16
CA LEU A 166 31.52 2.44 -4.01
C LEU A 166 32.05 3.48 -3.02
N ALA A 167 31.43 4.66 -2.95
CA ALA A 167 31.78 5.69 -1.97
C ALA A 167 31.35 5.29 -0.54
N LEU A 168 30.16 4.70 -0.37
CA LEU A 168 29.68 4.18 0.92
C LEU A 168 30.59 3.07 1.46
N LYS A 169 31.14 2.22 0.58
CA LYS A 169 32.14 1.20 0.98
C LYS A 169 33.40 1.79 1.61
N LYS A 170 33.80 3.02 1.22
CA LYS A 170 34.92 3.72 1.85
C LYS A 170 34.55 4.22 3.24
N PHE A 171 33.31 4.69 3.42
CA PHE A 171 32.79 5.15 4.71
C PHE A 171 32.75 4.04 5.78
N GLY A 172 32.45 2.80 5.37
CA GLY A 172 32.45 1.64 6.26
C GLY A 172 33.84 1.08 6.60
N GLN A 173 34.92 1.59 5.99
CA GLN A 173 36.30 1.20 6.31
C GLN A 173 36.97 2.13 7.34
N ASP A 174 36.38 3.30 7.61
CA ASP A 174 36.88 4.28 8.59
C ASP A 174 36.28 4.06 10.01
N ILE A 175 35.54 2.96 10.21
CA ILE A 175 35.04 2.53 11.51
C ILE A 175 35.82 1.27 11.90
N GLU A 176 37.02 1.44 12.44
CA GLU A 176 37.65 0.39 13.26
C GLU A 176 36.85 0.23 14.58
N PRO A 177 36.79 -1.00 15.14
CA PRO A 177 36.03 -1.29 16.36
C PRO A 177 36.53 -0.57 17.61
#